data_AF-A0A822V9Q9-F1
#
_entry.id   AF-A0A822V9Q9-F1
#
_cell.length_a   1.000
_cell.length_b   1.000
_cell.length_c   1.000
_cell.angle_alpha   90.00
_cell.angle_beta   90.00
_cell.angle_gamma   90.00
#
_symmetry.space_group_name_H-M   'P 1'
#
loop_
_entity.id
_entity.type
_entity.pdbx_description
1 polymer ?
#
loop_
_entity_poly.entity_id
_entity_poly.type
_entity_poly.pdbx_seq_one_letter_code
_entity_poly.pdbx_strand_id
1 'polypeptide(L)'
;MWNARIDKIAADGLASLVDPVMERWFTPAFRQPDNAAYAGARNMLSQQPEAGYSGTCAAIRDADFTEEAGRIAVPTLCIAGDQDGSTPPELVQSLAGLIPASRFVTIAGCGHIPCLEQPLAYAQAATIFIKTLPEH
;
A
#
# COMPACT_ATOMS: atom_id res chain seq x y z
N MET A 1 0.76 11.05 13.70
CA MET A 1 1.37 10.85 12.37
C MET A 1 0.65 11.64 11.28
N TRP A 2 -0.65 11.44 11.08
CA TRP A 2 -1.40 12.08 9.99
C TRP A 2 -1.56 13.60 10.10
N ASN A 3 -1.88 14.13 11.29
CA ASN A 3 -1.92 15.58 11.50
C ASN A 3 -0.59 16.25 11.14
N ALA A 4 0.54 15.67 11.59
CA ALA A 4 1.87 16.18 11.23
C ALA A 4 2.14 16.17 9.71
N ARG A 5 1.61 15.20 8.95
CA ARG A 5 1.70 15.20 7.48
C ARG A 5 0.84 16.32 6.87
N ILE A 6 -0.37 16.51 7.36
CA ILE A 6 -1.28 17.58 6.92
C ILE A 6 -0.65 18.95 7.19
N ASP A 7 -0.14 19.17 8.41
CA ASP A 7 0.52 20.41 8.81
C ASP A 7 1.75 20.68 7.96
N LYS A 8 2.53 19.63 7.64
CA LYS A 8 3.70 19.74 6.76
C LYS A 8 3.33 20.12 5.33
N ILE A 9 2.23 19.59 4.79
CA ILE A 9 1.74 19.99 3.46
C ILE A 9 1.28 21.45 3.49
N ALA A 10 0.57 21.86 4.54
CA ALA A 10 0.11 23.24 4.67
C ALA A 10 1.28 24.24 4.76
N ALA A 11 2.40 23.84 5.38
CA ALA A 11 3.58 24.69 5.54
C ALA A 11 4.54 24.67 4.33
N ASP A 12 4.85 23.47 3.81
CA ASP A 12 5.96 23.23 2.88
C ASP A 12 5.49 22.71 1.51
N GLY A 13 4.18 22.52 1.32
CA GLY A 13 3.59 21.91 0.15
C GLY A 13 3.82 20.40 0.05
N LEU A 14 3.15 19.77 -0.91
CA LEU A 14 3.23 18.30 -1.10
C LEU A 14 4.64 17.81 -1.50
N ALA A 15 5.40 18.64 -2.22
CA ALA A 15 6.76 18.30 -2.66
C ALA A 15 7.66 17.84 -1.50
N SER A 16 7.43 18.39 -0.31
CA SER A 16 8.17 18.05 0.92
C SER A 16 7.94 16.61 1.42
N LEU A 17 6.90 15.93 0.94
CA LEU A 17 6.56 14.54 1.30
C LEU A 17 6.97 13.53 0.23
N VAL A 18 7.37 13.95 -0.96
CA VAL A 18 7.61 13.03 -2.09
C VAL A 18 8.72 12.04 -1.75
N ASP A 19 9.90 12.53 -1.35
CA ASP A 19 11.05 11.67 -0.98
C ASP A 19 10.74 10.69 0.16
N PRO A 20 10.23 11.12 1.33
CA PRO A 20 9.94 10.19 2.41
C PRO A 20 8.81 9.21 2.09
N VAL A 21 7.85 9.57 1.23
CA VAL A 21 6.83 8.62 0.76
C VAL A 21 7.44 7.60 -0.19
N MET A 22 8.28 8.02 -1.14
CA MET A 22 8.97 7.10 -2.05
C MET A 22 9.88 6.11 -1.31
N GLU A 23 10.61 6.57 -0.29
CA GLU A 23 11.43 5.72 0.57
C GLU A 23 10.62 4.67 1.32
N ARG A 24 9.41 5.03 1.73
CA ARG A 24 8.50 4.15 2.48
C ARG A 24 7.72 3.21 1.57
N TRP A 25 7.54 3.58 0.29
CA TRP A 25 6.77 2.82 -0.69
C TRP A 25 7.58 1.78 -1.47
N PHE A 26 8.87 1.99 -1.70
CA PHE A 26 9.65 1.16 -2.61
C PHE A 26 10.98 0.72 -2.01
N THR A 27 11.42 -0.49 -2.32
CA THR A 27 12.74 -0.96 -1.86
C THR A 27 13.86 -0.11 -2.44
N PRO A 28 15.05 -0.06 -1.79
CA PRO A 28 16.21 0.61 -2.36
C PRO A 28 16.58 0.12 -3.77
N ALA A 29 16.35 -1.16 -4.06
CA ALA A 29 16.62 -1.74 -5.37
C ALA A 29 15.70 -1.18 -6.48
N PHE A 30 14.46 -0.83 -6.15
CA PHE A 30 13.51 -0.29 -7.14
C PHE A 30 13.66 1.22 -7.37
N ARG A 31 14.19 1.96 -6.40
CA ARG A 31 14.38 3.42 -6.44
C ARG A 31 15.56 3.88 -7.31
N GLN A 32 15.65 3.36 -8.53
CA GLN A 32 16.70 3.73 -9.49
C GLN A 32 16.23 4.86 -10.43
N PRO A 33 17.09 5.85 -10.75
CA PRO A 33 16.71 6.96 -11.63
C PRO A 33 16.27 6.55 -13.05
N ASP A 34 16.77 5.42 -13.56
CA ASP A 34 16.45 4.85 -14.87
C ASP A 34 15.24 3.92 -14.85
N ASN A 35 14.69 3.60 -13.67
CA ASN A 35 13.46 2.83 -13.56
C ASN A 35 12.25 3.71 -13.87
N ALA A 36 11.67 3.53 -15.06
CA ALA A 36 10.51 4.28 -15.52
C ALA A 36 9.28 4.15 -14.61
N ALA A 37 9.06 3.00 -13.98
CA ALA A 37 7.94 2.79 -13.06
C ALA A 37 8.13 3.59 -11.76
N TYR A 38 9.35 3.65 -11.23
CA TYR A 38 9.69 4.49 -10.09
C TYR A 38 9.53 5.98 -10.42
N ALA A 39 10.06 6.43 -11.56
CA ALA A 39 9.90 7.80 -12.03
C ALA A 39 8.42 8.18 -12.23
N GLY A 40 7.62 7.27 -12.80
CA GLY A 40 6.19 7.42 -12.97
C GLY A 40 5.43 7.56 -11.65
N ALA A 41 5.72 6.70 -10.66
CA ALA A 41 5.12 6.78 -9.33
C ALA A 41 5.47 8.10 -8.61
N ARG A 42 6.73 8.54 -8.71
CA ARG A 42 7.17 9.82 -8.18
C ARG A 42 6.42 10.99 -8.83
N ASN A 43 6.31 10.99 -10.16
CA ASN A 43 5.58 12.04 -10.88
C ASN A 43 4.09 12.05 -10.50
N MET A 44 3.45 10.87 -10.45
CA MET A 44 2.05 10.72 -10.04
C MET A 44 1.80 11.32 -8.66
N LEU A 45 2.68 11.02 -7.68
CA LEU A 45 2.55 11.58 -6.32
C LEU A 45 2.74 13.09 -6.32
N SER A 46 3.78 13.61 -6.96
CA SER A 46 4.09 15.04 -6.98
C SER A 46 3.00 15.90 -7.61
N GLN A 47 2.13 15.31 -8.43
CA GLN A 47 1.04 16.00 -9.13
C GLN A 47 -0.32 15.93 -8.39
N GLN A 48 -0.38 15.36 -7.18
CA GLN A 48 -1.63 15.36 -6.42
C GLN A 48 -1.95 16.77 -5.90
N PRO A 49 -3.23 17.20 -5.96
CA PRO A 49 -3.65 18.43 -5.28
C PRO A 49 -3.45 18.32 -3.77
N GLU A 50 -2.89 19.35 -3.14
CA GLU A 50 -2.60 19.37 -1.70
C GLU A 50 -3.85 19.15 -0.84
N ALA A 51 -4.97 19.75 -1.25
CA ALA A 51 -6.27 19.54 -0.60
C ALA A 51 -6.73 18.09 -0.70
N GLY A 52 -6.49 17.43 -1.84
CA GLY A 52 -6.81 16.02 -2.05
C GLY A 52 -5.98 15.11 -1.14
N TYR A 53 -4.66 15.30 -1.14
CA TYR A 53 -3.76 14.50 -0.31
C TYR A 53 -4.04 14.70 1.19
N SER A 54 -4.24 15.95 1.62
CA SER A 54 -4.57 16.27 3.01
C SER A 54 -5.92 15.70 3.43
N GLY A 55 -6.91 15.74 2.55
CA GLY A 55 -8.21 15.09 2.75
C GLY A 55 -8.08 13.58 2.93
N THR A 56 -7.27 12.91 2.11
CA THR A 56 -6.97 11.48 2.28
C THR A 56 -6.25 11.19 3.60
N CYS A 57 -5.29 12.03 4.00
CA CYS A 57 -4.64 11.90 5.31
C CYS A 57 -5.64 12.00 6.48
N ALA A 58 -6.60 12.93 6.40
CA ALA A 58 -7.63 13.07 7.40
C ALA A 58 -8.57 11.85 7.42
N ALA A 59 -8.98 11.35 6.26
CA ALA A 59 -9.81 10.15 6.16
C ALA A 59 -9.13 8.91 6.75
N ILE A 60 -7.85 8.68 6.43
CA ILE A 60 -7.09 7.53 6.94
C ILE A 60 -6.82 7.68 8.45
N ARG A 61 -6.64 8.90 8.96
CA ARG A 61 -6.43 9.15 10.40
C ARG A 61 -7.55 8.59 11.26
N ASP A 62 -8.78 8.76 10.79
CA ASP A 62 -9.99 8.43 11.55
C ASP A 62 -10.56 7.05 11.19
N ALA A 63 -9.94 6.36 10.23
CA ALA A 63 -10.35 5.04 9.78
C ALA A 63 -9.86 3.97 10.76
N ASP A 64 -10.79 3.36 11.48
CA ASP A 64 -10.60 2.09 12.17
C ASP A 64 -11.68 1.12 11.66
N PHE A 65 -11.23 0.04 11.01
CA PHE A 65 -12.09 -1.01 10.46
C PHE A 65 -11.82 -2.37 11.10
N THR A 66 -11.26 -2.38 12.32
CA THR A 66 -10.86 -3.62 13.01
C THR A 66 -12.07 -4.53 13.25
N GLU A 67 -13.21 -3.98 13.66
CA GLU A 67 -14.44 -4.77 13.85
C GLU A 67 -15.08 -5.18 12.52
N GLU A 68 -15.08 -4.29 11.54
CA GLU A 68 -15.64 -4.51 10.20
C GLU A 68 -14.89 -5.61 9.45
N ALA A 69 -13.57 -5.71 9.63
CA ALA A 69 -12.75 -6.78 9.04
C ALA A 69 -13.27 -8.17 9.41
N GLY A 70 -13.69 -8.36 10.67
CA GLY A 70 -14.29 -9.62 11.14
C GLY A 70 -15.65 -9.96 10.53
N ARG A 71 -16.30 -8.98 9.89
CA ARG A 71 -17.60 -9.15 9.22
C ARG A 71 -17.47 -9.51 7.74
N ILE A 72 -16.25 -9.54 7.18
CA ILE A 72 -16.02 -9.92 5.79
C ILE A 72 -16.35 -11.41 5.60
N ALA A 73 -17.42 -11.69 4.86
CA ALA A 73 -17.96 -13.04 4.64
C ALA A 73 -17.52 -13.69 3.31
N VAL A 74 -16.70 -13.00 2.52
CA VAL A 74 -16.22 -13.49 1.21
C VAL A 74 -14.75 -13.92 1.30
N PRO A 75 -14.30 -14.90 0.47
CA PRO A 75 -12.88 -15.22 0.36
C PRO A 75 -12.06 -13.96 0.11
N THR A 76 -10.97 -13.79 0.84
CA THR A 76 -10.13 -12.59 0.78
C THR A 76 -8.66 -12.95 0.64
N LEU A 77 -7.92 -12.21 -0.20
CA LEU A 77 -6.47 -12.31 -0.29
C LEU A 77 -5.84 -11.00 0.20
N CYS A 78 -4.98 -11.10 1.20
CA CYS A 78 -4.15 -10.00 1.70
C CYS A 78 -2.72 -10.20 1.20
N ILE A 79 -2.17 -9.21 0.49
CA ILE A 79 -0.81 -9.24 -0.05
C ILE A 79 -0.01 -8.10 0.56
N ALA A 80 1.21 -8.38 1.02
CA ALA A 80 2.15 -7.36 1.47
C ALA A 80 3.54 -7.58 0.85
N GLY A 81 4.32 -6.52 0.70
CA GLY A 81 5.75 -6.64 0.46
C GLY A 81 6.51 -6.88 1.77
N ASP A 82 7.60 -7.66 1.73
CA ASP A 82 8.45 -7.90 2.90
C ASP A 82 9.20 -6.67 3.42
N GLN A 83 9.30 -5.63 2.59
CA GLN A 83 9.97 -4.36 2.87
C GLN A 83 8.98 -3.19 2.83
N ASP A 84 7.68 -3.45 2.99
CA ASP A 84 6.66 -2.40 3.06
C ASP A 84 6.86 -1.55 4.33
N GLY A 85 7.41 -0.34 4.15
CA GLY A 85 7.58 0.61 5.23
C GLY A 85 6.28 1.34 5.60
N SER A 86 5.26 1.30 4.74
CA SER A 86 3.99 2.02 4.87
C SER A 86 2.98 1.25 5.73
N THR A 87 2.67 0.04 5.31
CA THR A 87 1.82 -0.94 5.99
C THR A 87 2.63 -2.24 6.20
N PRO A 88 3.41 -2.34 7.30
CA PRO A 88 4.30 -3.47 7.52
C PRO A 88 3.59 -4.82 7.37
N PRO A 89 4.27 -5.85 6.85
CA PRO A 89 3.65 -7.14 6.55
C PRO A 89 2.98 -7.78 7.77
N GLU A 90 3.49 -7.56 8.98
CA GLU A 90 2.88 -8.04 10.23
C GLU A 90 1.51 -7.38 10.50
N LEU A 91 1.34 -6.12 10.12
CA LEU A 91 0.06 -5.41 10.23
C LEU A 91 -0.96 -6.00 9.24
N VAL A 92 -0.53 -6.26 8.00
CA VAL A 92 -1.39 -6.88 6.98
C VAL A 92 -1.73 -8.32 7.36
N GLN A 93 -0.79 -9.06 7.94
CA GLN A 93 -1.04 -10.40 8.48
C GLN A 93 -2.04 -10.37 9.64
N SER A 94 -1.95 -9.37 10.51
CA SER A 94 -2.91 -9.17 11.61
C SER A 94 -4.31 -8.91 11.07
N LEU A 95 -4.47 -8.06 10.05
CA LEU A 95 -5.73 -7.86 9.34
C LEU A 95 -6.26 -9.16 8.75
N ALA A 96 -5.41 -9.94 8.07
CA ALA A 96 -5.81 -11.23 7.52
C ALA A 96 -6.32 -12.17 8.62
N GLY A 97 -5.69 -12.17 9.80
CA GLY A 97 -6.13 -12.95 10.96
C GLY A 97 -7.52 -12.59 11.51
N LEU A 98 -8.01 -11.37 11.23
CA LEU A 98 -9.37 -10.96 11.60
C LEU A 98 -10.43 -11.49 10.62
N ILE A 99 -10.05 -11.75 9.37
CA ILE A 99 -10.98 -12.12 8.30
C ILE A 99 -11.12 -13.65 8.24
N PRO A 100 -12.33 -14.22 8.45
CA PRO A 100 -12.51 -15.67 8.58
C PRO A 100 -12.02 -16.52 7.39
N ALA A 101 -12.17 -16.01 6.17
CA ALA A 101 -11.84 -16.72 4.93
C ALA A 101 -10.68 -16.05 4.18
N SER A 102 -9.65 -15.59 4.91
CA SER A 102 -8.50 -14.92 4.33
C SER A 102 -7.36 -15.85 3.95
N ARG A 103 -6.51 -15.36 3.05
CA ARG A 103 -5.15 -15.85 2.82
C ARG A 103 -4.20 -14.66 2.90
N PHE A 104 -3.03 -14.88 3.47
CA PHE A 104 -1.96 -13.89 3.52
C PHE A 104 -0.76 -14.34 2.70
N VAL A 105 -0.20 -13.44 1.89
CA VAL A 105 0.99 -13.68 1.08
C VAL A 105 1.94 -12.50 1.22
N THR A 106 3.19 -12.79 1.55
CA THR A 106 4.28 -11.81 1.48
C THR A 106 5.06 -12.00 0.18
N ILE A 107 5.33 -10.90 -0.53
CA ILE A 107 6.19 -10.87 -1.71
C ILE A 107 7.59 -10.43 -1.28
N ALA A 108 8.58 -11.28 -1.55
CA ALA A 108 9.98 -11.02 -1.20
C ALA A 108 10.58 -9.92 -2.09
N GLY A 109 11.46 -9.09 -1.52
CA GLY A 109 12.11 -8.00 -2.25
C GLY A 109 11.12 -6.94 -2.75
N CYS A 110 10.11 -6.62 -1.95
CA CYS A 110 9.01 -5.76 -2.37
C CYS A 110 8.60 -4.78 -1.27
N GLY A 111 8.35 -3.53 -1.65
CA GLY A 111 7.77 -2.51 -0.79
C GLY A 111 6.24 -2.50 -0.81
N HIS A 112 5.69 -1.30 -0.65
CA HIS A 112 4.26 -1.04 -0.46
C HIS A 112 3.41 -1.20 -1.72
N ILE A 113 3.99 -1.12 -2.91
CA ILE A 113 3.23 -1.18 -4.18
C ILE A 113 3.65 -2.41 -5.03
N PRO A 114 3.27 -3.65 -4.64
CA PRO A 114 3.74 -4.85 -5.31
C PRO A 114 3.36 -4.95 -6.80
N CYS A 115 2.24 -4.37 -7.20
CA CYS A 115 1.84 -4.37 -8.61
C CYS A 115 2.76 -3.55 -9.52
N LEU A 116 3.54 -2.61 -8.96
CA LEU A 116 4.58 -1.87 -9.67
C LEU A 116 5.95 -2.53 -9.50
N GLU A 117 6.28 -2.95 -8.27
CA GLU A 117 7.63 -3.40 -7.91
C GLU A 117 7.91 -4.86 -8.26
N GLN A 118 6.90 -5.74 -8.09
CA GLN A 118 6.98 -7.17 -8.38
C GLN A 118 5.73 -7.63 -9.15
N PRO A 119 5.46 -7.08 -10.36
CA PRO A 119 4.19 -7.28 -11.06
C PRO A 119 3.88 -8.75 -11.34
N LEU A 120 4.89 -9.57 -11.65
CA LEU A 120 4.70 -11.00 -11.92
C LEU A 120 4.31 -11.77 -10.65
N ALA A 121 4.98 -11.50 -9.53
CA ALA A 121 4.68 -12.16 -8.25
C ALA A 121 3.28 -11.75 -7.74
N TYR A 122 2.94 -10.47 -7.86
CA TYR A 122 1.61 -9.95 -7.54
C TYR A 122 0.53 -10.61 -8.41
N ALA A 123 0.71 -10.60 -9.74
CA ALA A 123 -0.24 -11.21 -10.67
C ALA A 123 -0.38 -12.72 -10.43
N GLN A 124 0.71 -13.43 -10.11
CA GLN A 124 0.67 -14.85 -9.79
C GLN A 124 -0.13 -15.11 -8.51
N ALA A 125 0.10 -14.37 -7.43
CA ALA A 125 -0.64 -14.50 -6.18
C ALA A 125 -2.15 -14.27 -6.38
N ALA A 126 -2.51 -13.21 -7.09
CA ALA A 126 -3.90 -12.92 -7.45
C ALA A 126 -4.51 -14.02 -8.32
N THR A 127 -3.79 -14.49 -9.34
CA THR A 127 -4.26 -15.54 -10.25
C THR A 127 -4.50 -16.86 -9.53
N ILE A 128 -3.58 -17.27 -8.66
CA ILE A 128 -3.72 -18.49 -7.84
C ILE A 128 -4.97 -18.39 -6.98
N PHE A 129 -5.15 -17.26 -6.28
CA PHE A 129 -6.32 -17.05 -5.44
C PHE A 129 -7.64 -17.11 -6.21
N ILE A 130 -7.74 -16.38 -7.33
CA ILE A 130 -8.93 -16.37 -8.19
C ILE A 130 -9.30 -17.80 -8.65
N LYS A 131 -8.31 -18.60 -9.05
CA LYS A 131 -8.52 -20.00 -9.46
C LYS A 131 -9.01 -20.92 -8.33
N THR A 132 -8.89 -20.50 -7.07
CA THR A 132 -9.43 -21.26 -5.93
C THR A 132 -10.85 -20.84 -5.54
N LEU A 133 -11.40 -19.80 -6.17
CA LEU A 133 -12.77 -19.39 -5.93
C LEU A 133 -13.74 -20.33 -6.66
N PRO A 134 -14.94 -20.57 -6.10
CA PRO A 134 -15.98 -21.35 -6.80
C PRO A 134 -16.35 -20.67 -8.12
N GLU A 135 -16.56 -21.45 -9.18
CA GLU A 135 -17.25 -20.97 -10.38
C GLU A 135 -18.73 -20.73 -10.02
N HIS A 136 -19.27 -19.58 -10.44
CA HIS A 136 -20.68 -19.20 -10.24
C HIS A 136 -21.59 -19.84 -11.29
#